data_AF-A0A968Q3T8-F1
#
_entry.id   AF-A0A968Q3T8-F1
#
_cell.length_a   1.000
_cell.length_b   1.000
_cell.length_c   1.000
_cell.angle_alpha   90.00
_cell.angle_beta   90.00
_cell.angle_gamma   90.00
#
_symmetry.space_group_name_H-M   'P 1'
#
loop_
_entity.id
_entity.type
_entity.pdbx_description
1 polymer ?
#
loop_
_entity_poly.entity_id
_entity_poly.type
_entity_poly.pdbx_seq_one_letter_code
_entity_poly.pdbx_strand_id
1 'polypeptide(L)'
;MMVISMLRNADYFLLLMKPQIDRIVVGDPKLKQFLEWLDQKSQTVGSAHDTAVVRAYYFDRALELNFDNTLSGAINDAMDVNLERTLELALELLRTLDTLQDPELMHNRSFTSSFEMNQALASERSRILERAIGIGSALERSLDLTIALAAEPELELEEEQSLQWMKEQIPNPNGDREEFAKWWELDGKVWTNYLRDFISQLHDLRRDWQFNDSQREALQKYYDANKLLAACLTSDCCISPAVREEIRATMLVLRA
;
A
#
# COMPACT_ATOMS: atom_id res chain seq x y z
N MET A 1 7.00 1.89 -22.28
CA MET A 1 6.46 3.22 -22.62
C MET A 1 7.46 3.92 -23.55
N MET A 2 7.27 3.85 -24.87
CA MET A 2 8.33 4.21 -25.84
C MET A 2 7.95 5.35 -26.78
N VAL A 3 6.66 5.73 -26.86
CA VAL A 3 6.17 6.77 -27.79
C VAL A 3 6.11 8.15 -27.13
N ILE A 4 5.77 8.23 -25.83
CA ILE A 4 5.65 9.51 -25.10
C ILE A 4 7.04 10.12 -24.86
N SER A 5 8.06 9.29 -24.60
CA SER A 5 9.45 9.72 -24.48
C SER A 5 10.05 10.25 -25.79
N MET A 6 9.38 10.04 -26.92
CA MET A 6 9.76 10.61 -28.22
C MET A 6 9.10 11.97 -28.49
N LEU A 7 8.16 12.41 -27.64
CA LEU A 7 7.52 13.72 -27.75
C LEU A 7 8.39 14.78 -27.08
N ARG A 8 8.67 15.88 -27.81
CA ARG A 8 9.38 17.05 -27.26
C ARG A 8 8.56 17.81 -26.21
N ASN A 9 7.25 17.64 -26.24
CA ASN A 9 6.31 18.13 -25.22
C ASN A 9 5.12 17.15 -25.20
N ALA A 10 4.86 16.53 -24.06
CA ALA A 10 3.79 15.55 -23.88
C ALA A 10 2.51 16.14 -23.28
N ASP A 11 2.50 17.43 -22.92
CA ASP A 11 1.42 18.10 -22.19
C ASP A 11 0.06 17.89 -22.87
N TYR A 12 -0.05 18.23 -24.15
CA TYR A 12 -1.29 18.12 -24.90
C TYR A 12 -1.79 16.68 -25.00
N PHE A 13 -0.87 15.72 -25.19
CA PHE A 13 -1.22 14.32 -25.29
C PHE A 13 -1.79 13.78 -23.97
N LEU A 14 -1.15 14.10 -22.85
CA LEU A 14 -1.61 13.67 -21.53
C LEU A 14 -2.92 14.34 -21.12
N LEU A 15 -3.09 15.63 -21.44
CA LEU A 15 -4.36 16.33 -21.25
C LEU A 15 -5.51 15.72 -22.06
N LEU A 16 -5.22 15.15 -23.24
CA LEU A 16 -6.22 14.42 -24.04
C LEU A 16 -6.49 13.01 -23.54
N MET A 17 -5.51 12.34 -22.92
CA MET A 17 -5.72 11.00 -22.35
C MET A 17 -6.76 11.04 -21.23
N LYS A 18 -6.71 12.05 -20.35
CA LYS A 18 -7.58 12.12 -19.17
C LYS A 18 -9.09 12.06 -19.51
N PRO A 19 -9.63 12.86 -20.45
CA PRO A 19 -11.02 12.72 -20.89
C PRO A 19 -11.35 11.35 -21.50
N GLN A 20 -10.39 10.67 -22.15
CA GLN A 20 -10.64 9.31 -22.67
C GLN A 20 -10.75 8.29 -21.54
N ILE A 21 -9.96 8.46 -20.49
CA ILE A 21 -10.01 7.62 -19.29
C ILE A 21 -11.35 7.82 -18.58
N ASP A 22 -11.79 9.07 -18.40
CA ASP A 22 -13.05 9.39 -17.73
C ASP A 22 -14.28 8.81 -18.44
N ARG A 23 -14.23 8.68 -19.77
CA ARG A 23 -15.30 8.05 -20.57
C ARG A 23 -15.55 6.58 -20.23
N ILE A 24 -14.58 5.88 -19.63
CA ILE A 24 -14.73 4.47 -19.25
C ILE A 24 -15.86 4.30 -18.23
N VAL A 25 -16.03 5.27 -17.34
CA VAL A 25 -16.90 5.16 -16.16
C VAL A 25 -18.04 6.19 -16.15
N VAL A 26 -17.96 7.25 -16.96
CA VAL A 26 -18.97 8.34 -16.99
C VAL A 26 -20.40 7.87 -17.31
N GLY A 27 -20.53 6.75 -18.02
CA GLY A 27 -21.84 6.19 -18.42
C GLY A 27 -22.57 5.39 -17.34
N ASP A 28 -21.90 5.02 -16.25
CA ASP A 28 -22.50 4.25 -15.16
C ASP A 28 -22.69 5.15 -13.91
N PRO A 29 -23.95 5.39 -13.47
CA PRO A 29 -24.25 6.25 -12.32
C PRO A 29 -23.63 5.76 -11.01
N LYS A 30 -23.49 4.44 -10.83
CA LYS A 30 -22.93 3.84 -9.60
C LYS A 30 -21.42 4.05 -9.55
N LEU A 31 -20.75 3.90 -10.69
CA LEU A 31 -19.31 4.21 -10.79
C LEU A 31 -19.04 5.69 -10.59
N LYS A 32 -19.91 6.56 -11.11
CA LYS A 32 -19.83 8.01 -10.87
C LYS A 32 -19.98 8.35 -9.38
N GLN A 33 -20.97 7.79 -8.70
CA GLN A 33 -21.17 7.98 -7.25
C GLN A 33 -19.97 7.49 -6.44
N PHE A 34 -19.36 6.38 -6.85
CA PHE A 34 -18.14 5.87 -6.23
C PHE A 34 -16.97 6.86 -6.36
N LEU A 35 -16.74 7.42 -7.55
CA LEU A 35 -15.68 8.41 -7.75
C LEU A 35 -15.94 9.75 -7.04
N GLU A 36 -17.20 10.19 -6.98
CA GLU A 36 -17.60 11.37 -6.20
C GLU A 36 -17.36 11.14 -4.71
N TRP A 37 -17.71 9.95 -4.19
CA TRP A 37 -17.44 9.56 -2.82
C TRP A 37 -15.93 9.51 -2.53
N LEU A 38 -15.11 8.97 -3.44
CA LEU A 38 -13.65 8.96 -3.30
C LEU A 38 -13.07 10.37 -3.22
N ASP A 39 -13.51 11.28 -4.08
CA ASP A 39 -13.04 12.66 -4.07
C ASP A 39 -13.40 13.35 -2.75
N GLN A 40 -14.66 13.21 -2.29
CA GLN A 40 -15.11 13.76 -1.02
C GLN A 40 -14.31 13.20 0.17
N LYS A 41 -14.13 11.88 0.25
CA LYS A 41 -13.35 11.24 1.32
C LYS A 41 -11.87 11.64 1.27
N SER A 42 -11.30 11.84 0.09
CA SER A 42 -9.91 12.29 -0.02
C SER A 42 -9.69 13.71 0.52
N GLN A 43 -10.73 14.56 0.50
CA GLN A 43 -10.67 15.94 0.98
C GLN A 43 -10.87 16.05 2.51
N THR A 44 -11.48 15.05 3.15
CA THR A 44 -11.65 15.04 4.61
C THR A 44 -10.37 14.67 5.35
N VAL A 45 -9.41 14.07 4.64
CA VAL A 45 -8.13 13.62 5.20
C VAL A 45 -7.14 14.78 5.15
N GLY A 46 -6.70 15.24 6.32
CA GLY A 46 -5.83 16.41 6.49
C GLY A 46 -4.53 16.37 5.66
N SER A 47 -4.00 17.56 5.40
CA SER A 47 -3.01 17.95 4.36
C SER A 47 -1.60 17.32 4.38
N ALA A 48 -1.39 16.17 5.03
CA ALA A 48 -0.07 15.51 5.10
C ALA A 48 0.26 14.66 3.85
N HIS A 49 -0.75 14.30 3.04
CA HIS A 49 -0.59 13.42 1.88
C HIS A 49 -1.15 14.07 0.61
N ASP A 50 -0.57 13.72 -0.54
CA ASP A 50 -1.11 14.10 -1.85
C ASP A 50 -2.50 13.47 -2.03
N THR A 51 -3.50 14.30 -2.31
CA THR A 51 -4.90 13.90 -2.46
C THR A 51 -5.07 12.80 -3.52
N ALA A 52 -4.26 12.82 -4.59
CA ALA A 52 -4.28 11.77 -5.61
C ALA A 52 -3.90 10.40 -5.04
N VAL A 53 -2.95 10.37 -4.10
CA VAL A 53 -2.52 9.12 -3.44
C VAL A 53 -3.58 8.63 -2.46
N VAL A 54 -4.24 9.55 -1.74
CA VAL A 54 -5.37 9.19 -0.84
C VAL A 54 -6.52 8.58 -1.64
N ARG A 55 -6.89 9.18 -2.79
CA ARG A 55 -7.91 8.60 -3.69
C ARG A 55 -7.50 7.23 -4.19
N ALA A 56 -6.25 7.07 -4.62
CA ALA A 56 -5.74 5.79 -5.10
C ALA A 56 -5.82 4.72 -4.01
N TYR A 57 -5.47 5.05 -2.78
CA TYR A 57 -5.59 4.13 -1.65
C TYR A 57 -7.03 3.68 -1.40
N TYR A 58 -8.01 4.59 -1.34
CA TYR A 58 -9.41 4.19 -1.16
C TYR A 58 -9.94 3.38 -2.35
N PHE A 59 -9.47 3.69 -3.56
CA PHE A 59 -9.82 2.94 -4.77
C PHE A 59 -9.24 1.51 -4.73
N ASP A 60 -7.97 1.36 -4.34
CA ASP A 60 -7.28 0.08 -4.15
C ASP A 60 -8.08 -0.83 -3.21
N ARG A 61 -8.55 -0.26 -2.08
CA ARG A 61 -9.34 -1.01 -1.09
C ARG A 61 -10.75 -1.35 -1.56
N ALA A 62 -11.45 -0.44 -2.23
CA ALA A 62 -12.83 -0.66 -2.65
C ALA A 62 -13.01 -1.76 -3.71
N LEU A 63 -11.92 -2.14 -4.39
CA LEU A 63 -11.93 -3.16 -5.42
C LEU A 63 -11.26 -4.47 -5.03
N GLU A 64 -10.75 -4.58 -3.79
CA GLU A 64 -10.02 -5.77 -3.32
C GLU A 64 -8.90 -6.17 -4.32
N LEU A 65 -8.30 -5.20 -5.02
CA LEU A 65 -7.40 -5.52 -6.14
C LEU A 65 -6.14 -6.18 -5.61
N ASN A 66 -5.74 -7.27 -6.28
CA ASN A 66 -4.52 -7.99 -5.96
C ASN A 66 -3.31 -7.05 -6.14
N PHE A 67 -2.59 -6.83 -5.05
CA PHE A 67 -1.88 -5.58 -4.81
C PHE A 67 -0.40 -5.55 -5.25
N ASP A 68 -0.04 -6.32 -6.27
CA ASP A 68 1.27 -6.14 -6.89
C ASP A 68 1.15 -4.96 -7.88
N ASN A 69 1.85 -3.85 -7.60
CA ASN A 69 1.91 -2.63 -8.42
C ASN A 69 0.65 -1.73 -8.28
N THR A 70 0.42 -1.11 -7.12
CA THR A 70 -0.72 -0.21 -6.90
C THR A 70 -0.55 1.15 -7.59
N LEU A 71 -1.67 1.80 -7.90
CA LEU A 71 -1.72 3.18 -8.41
C LEU A 71 -1.18 4.16 -7.37
N SER A 72 -1.42 3.90 -6.08
CA SER A 72 -0.84 4.69 -4.98
C SER A 72 0.69 4.69 -5.03
N GLY A 73 1.32 3.52 -5.22
CA GLY A 73 2.76 3.40 -5.43
C GLY A 73 3.23 4.04 -6.75
N ALA A 74 2.46 3.92 -7.83
CA ALA A 74 2.81 4.54 -9.12
C ALA A 74 2.76 6.08 -9.11
N ILE A 75 1.91 6.68 -8.27
CA ILE A 75 1.84 8.14 -8.08
C ILE A 75 2.98 8.62 -7.18
N ASN A 76 3.31 7.83 -6.15
CA ASN A 76 4.35 8.16 -5.17
C ASN A 76 5.08 6.89 -4.71
N ASP A 77 6.32 6.70 -5.20
CA ASP A 77 7.18 5.56 -4.86
C ASP A 77 7.40 5.39 -3.34
N ALA A 78 7.23 6.45 -2.55
CA ALA A 78 7.37 6.42 -1.09
C ALA A 78 6.13 5.86 -0.35
N MET A 79 5.00 5.70 -1.06
CA MET A 79 3.72 5.25 -0.54
C MET A 79 3.33 3.88 -1.12
N ASP A 80 4.24 2.91 -1.03
CA ASP A 80 3.85 1.50 -1.11
C ASP A 80 3.15 1.11 0.22
N VAL A 81 1.88 1.50 0.33
CA VAL A 81 1.10 1.47 1.58
C VAL A 81 0.20 0.23 1.67
N ASN A 82 0.54 -0.85 0.95
CA ASN A 82 -0.28 -2.04 1.05
C ASN A 82 -0.04 -2.79 2.37
N LEU A 83 -0.89 -2.47 3.35
CA LEU A 83 -0.93 -3.11 4.65
C LEU A 83 -1.08 -4.63 4.56
N GLU A 84 -1.91 -5.16 3.65
CA GLU A 84 -2.15 -6.60 3.52
C GLU A 84 -0.93 -7.34 2.96
N ARG A 85 -0.27 -6.80 1.92
CA ARG A 85 0.99 -7.37 1.42
C ARG A 85 2.10 -7.26 2.44
N THR A 86 2.17 -6.15 3.17
CA THR A 86 3.16 -5.94 4.20
C THR A 86 2.97 -6.96 5.34
N LEU A 87 1.72 -7.24 5.73
CA LEU A 87 1.37 -8.30 6.66
C LEU A 87 1.72 -9.69 6.12
N GLU A 88 1.47 -9.97 4.85
CA GLU A 88 1.84 -11.25 4.23
C GLU A 88 3.36 -11.47 4.25
N LEU A 89 4.13 -10.44 3.90
CA LEU A 89 5.59 -10.47 3.98
C LEU A 89 6.07 -10.61 5.43
N ALA A 90 5.40 -9.99 6.39
CA ALA A 90 5.69 -10.15 7.82
C ALA A 90 5.48 -11.60 8.27
N LEU A 91 4.35 -12.21 7.89
CA LEU A 91 4.03 -13.60 8.20
C LEU A 91 5.01 -14.57 7.52
N GLU A 92 5.41 -14.31 6.27
CA GLU A 92 6.45 -15.08 5.59
C GLU A 92 7.78 -15.01 6.34
N LEU A 93 8.19 -13.81 6.76
CA LEU A 93 9.43 -13.61 7.52
C LEU A 93 9.39 -14.36 8.86
N LEU A 94 8.27 -14.31 9.58
CA LEU A 94 8.08 -15.05 10.83
C LEU A 94 8.18 -16.56 10.63
N ARG A 95 7.66 -17.10 9.53
CA ARG A 95 7.84 -18.53 9.19
C ARG A 95 9.30 -18.86 8.94
N THR A 96 10.05 -17.98 8.25
CA THR A 96 11.49 -18.21 8.05
C THR A 96 12.28 -18.19 9.37
N LEU A 97 11.91 -17.32 10.31
CA LEU A 97 12.47 -17.29 11.65
C LEU A 97 12.19 -18.61 12.41
N ASP A 98 10.95 -19.10 12.38
CA ASP A 98 10.58 -20.39 12.99
C ASP A 98 11.46 -21.54 12.43
N THR A 99 11.67 -21.58 11.11
CA THR A 99 12.51 -22.64 10.48
C THR A 99 14.00 -22.56 10.84
N LEU A 100 14.51 -21.38 11.18
CA LEU A 100 15.89 -21.20 11.62
C LEU A 100 16.09 -21.57 13.10
N GLN A 101 15.02 -21.53 13.89
CA GLN A 101 15.02 -21.91 15.30
C GLN A 101 14.72 -23.41 15.51
N ASP A 102 14.33 -24.14 14.45
CA ASP A 102 14.04 -25.58 14.50
C ASP A 102 15.29 -26.42 14.85
N PRO A 103 15.29 -27.11 16.01
CA PRO A 103 16.41 -27.93 16.48
C PRO A 103 16.76 -29.12 15.55
N GLU A 104 15.78 -29.69 14.83
CA GLU A 104 15.99 -30.86 13.96
C GLU A 104 16.71 -30.47 12.67
N LEU A 105 16.35 -29.32 12.09
CA LEU A 105 17.02 -28.73 10.92
C LEU A 105 18.42 -28.21 11.27
N MET A 106 18.63 -27.73 12.50
CA MET A 106 19.95 -27.35 13.01
C MET A 106 20.90 -28.56 13.13
N HIS A 107 20.38 -29.74 13.48
CA HIS A 107 21.18 -30.96 13.63
C HIS A 107 21.66 -31.53 12.27
N ASN A 108 20.84 -31.43 11.22
CA ASN A 108 21.15 -31.96 9.88
C ASN A 108 22.16 -31.07 9.11
N ARG A 109 22.31 -29.80 9.49
CA ARG A 109 23.31 -28.87 8.93
C ARG A 109 24.72 -29.03 9.55
N SER A 110 24.90 -29.95 10.52
CA SER A 110 26.12 -30.09 11.34
C SER A 110 27.34 -30.74 10.66
N PHE A 111 27.29 -31.07 9.36
CA PHE A 111 28.40 -31.70 8.64
C PHE A 111 29.48 -30.73 8.12
N THR A 112 29.39 -29.42 8.43
CA THR A 112 30.37 -28.39 8.04
C THR A 112 31.03 -27.78 9.29
N SER A 113 32.28 -27.31 9.19
CA SER A 113 33.05 -26.74 10.31
C SER A 113 32.23 -25.69 11.09
N SER A 114 32.16 -25.81 12.42
CA SER A 114 31.28 -25.02 13.29
C SER A 114 31.48 -23.50 13.17
N PHE A 115 32.66 -23.05 12.73
CA PHE A 115 32.98 -21.64 12.53
C PHE A 115 32.30 -21.03 11.29
N GLU A 116 32.35 -21.71 10.15
CA GLU A 116 31.74 -21.25 8.88
C GLU A 116 30.21 -21.23 8.99
N MET A 117 29.65 -22.23 9.70
CA MET A 117 28.23 -22.32 10.01
C MET A 117 27.76 -21.15 10.89
N ASN A 118 28.51 -20.81 11.94
CA ASN A 118 28.18 -19.69 12.82
C ASN A 118 28.21 -18.34 12.08
N GLN A 119 29.16 -18.15 11.16
CA GLN A 119 29.24 -16.94 10.33
C GLN A 119 28.08 -16.86 9.32
N ALA A 120 27.71 -17.98 8.69
CA ALA A 120 26.56 -18.04 7.78
C ALA A 120 25.24 -17.75 8.51
N LEU A 121 25.05 -18.33 9.71
CA LEU A 121 23.90 -18.07 10.57
C LEU A 121 23.82 -16.60 11.02
N ALA A 122 24.94 -16.00 11.41
CA ALA A 122 24.99 -14.59 11.78
C ALA A 122 24.62 -13.67 10.61
N SER A 123 25.08 -14.01 9.41
CA SER A 123 24.77 -13.27 8.18
C SER A 123 23.28 -13.36 7.82
N GLU A 124 22.69 -14.55 7.97
CA GLU A 124 21.26 -14.77 7.69
C GLU A 124 20.37 -14.04 8.71
N ARG A 125 20.73 -14.09 10.00
CA ARG A 125 20.05 -13.31 11.05
C ARG A 125 20.09 -11.82 10.77
N SER A 126 21.23 -11.30 10.31
CA SER A 126 21.36 -9.89 9.93
C SER A 126 20.46 -9.53 8.75
N ARG A 127 20.37 -10.37 7.71
CA ARG A 127 19.45 -10.14 6.56
C ARG A 127 17.99 -10.16 6.98
N ILE A 128 17.62 -11.09 7.85
CA ILE A 128 16.25 -11.21 8.36
C ILE A 128 15.89 -9.98 9.19
N LEU A 129 16.81 -9.48 10.02
CA LEU A 129 16.59 -8.27 10.79
C LEU A 129 16.41 -7.03 9.90
N GLU A 130 17.23 -6.85 8.85
CA GLU A 130 17.04 -5.75 7.88
C GLU A 130 15.66 -5.84 7.20
N ARG A 131 15.24 -7.05 6.83
CA ARG A 131 13.91 -7.27 6.25
C ARG A 131 12.78 -6.98 7.26
N ALA A 132 12.96 -7.37 8.53
CA ALA A 132 12.00 -7.08 9.60
C ALA A 132 11.85 -5.57 9.83
N ILE A 133 12.95 -4.82 9.86
CA ILE A 133 12.95 -3.35 10.01
C ILE A 133 12.22 -2.69 8.84
N GLY A 134 12.50 -3.13 7.61
CA GLY A 134 11.84 -2.64 6.41
C GLY A 134 10.32 -2.87 6.45
N ILE A 135 9.91 -4.08 6.85
CA ILE A 135 8.50 -4.47 7.01
C ILE A 135 7.84 -3.67 8.14
N GLY A 136 8.47 -3.56 9.31
CA GLY A 136 7.96 -2.77 10.43
C GLY A 136 7.73 -1.31 10.06
N SER A 137 8.68 -0.70 9.34
CA SER A 137 8.54 0.68 8.84
C SER A 137 7.40 0.83 7.84
N ALA A 138 7.16 -0.17 6.99
CA ALA A 138 6.04 -0.17 6.06
C ALA A 138 4.69 -0.38 6.78
N LEU A 139 4.66 -1.22 7.82
CA LEU A 139 3.50 -1.42 8.68
C LEU A 139 3.13 -0.12 9.42
N GLU A 140 4.10 0.55 10.03
CA GLU A 140 3.89 1.83 10.72
C GLU A 140 3.29 2.87 9.77
N ARG A 141 3.87 3.05 8.58
CA ARG A 141 3.34 3.98 7.57
C ARG A 141 1.93 3.63 7.10
N SER A 142 1.63 2.35 6.97
CA SER A 142 0.32 1.89 6.50
C SER A 142 -0.75 1.89 7.59
N LEU A 143 -0.38 1.67 8.84
CA LEU A 143 -1.21 1.92 10.02
C LEU A 143 -1.49 3.41 10.17
N ASP A 144 -0.48 4.27 10.06
CA ASP A 144 -0.63 5.73 10.13
C ASP A 144 -1.62 6.24 9.08
N LEU A 145 -1.48 5.76 7.85
CA LEU A 145 -2.42 6.08 6.80
C LEU A 145 -3.80 5.49 7.13
N THR A 146 -3.90 4.24 7.55
CA THR A 146 -5.19 3.63 7.89
C THR A 146 -5.89 4.40 9.01
N ILE A 147 -5.18 4.84 10.06
CA ILE A 147 -5.70 5.63 11.18
C ILE A 147 -6.10 7.04 10.70
N ALA A 148 -5.25 7.71 9.93
CA ALA A 148 -5.56 9.03 9.39
C ALA A 148 -6.77 9.02 8.45
N LEU A 149 -6.98 7.91 7.74
CA LEU A 149 -8.12 7.66 6.87
C LEU A 149 -9.34 7.07 7.62
N ALA A 150 -9.11 6.51 8.80
CA ALA A 150 -10.11 5.94 9.71
C ALA A 150 -10.79 6.98 10.60
N ALA A 151 -10.32 8.23 10.60
CA ALA A 151 -11.01 9.37 11.20
C ALA A 151 -12.30 9.74 10.42
N GLU A 152 -13.08 8.71 10.06
CA GLU A 152 -14.40 8.81 9.50
C GLU A 152 -15.41 8.92 10.66
N PRO A 153 -16.49 9.70 10.53
CA PRO A 153 -17.58 9.68 11.51
C PRO A 153 -18.34 8.33 11.59
N GLU A 154 -17.95 7.33 10.77
CA GLU A 154 -18.60 6.02 10.62
C GLU A 154 -17.79 4.86 11.26
N LEU A 155 -16.51 5.06 11.60
CA LEU A 155 -15.76 4.06 12.39
C LEU A 155 -16.14 4.23 13.86
N GLU A 156 -16.45 3.11 14.52
CA GLU A 156 -16.81 3.15 15.92
C GLU A 156 -15.59 3.59 16.74
N LEU A 157 -15.80 4.44 17.76
CA LEU A 157 -14.73 4.97 18.62
C LEU A 157 -13.80 3.87 19.17
N GLU A 158 -14.31 2.65 19.34
CA GLU A 158 -13.58 1.48 19.83
C GLU A 158 -12.57 0.94 18.80
N GLU A 159 -12.82 1.11 17.50
CA GLU A 159 -11.96 0.66 16.41
C GLU A 159 -10.77 1.60 16.23
N GLU A 160 -11.01 2.91 16.31
CA GLU A 160 -9.94 3.91 16.34
C GLU A 160 -8.99 3.70 17.53
N GLN A 161 -9.56 3.43 18.71
CA GLN A 161 -8.77 3.13 19.92
C GLN A 161 -7.97 1.85 19.77
N SER A 162 -8.53 0.81 19.14
CA SER A 162 -7.83 -0.45 18.90
C SER A 162 -6.67 -0.30 17.92
N LEU A 163 -6.85 0.45 16.83
CA LEU A 163 -5.78 0.78 15.89
C LEU A 163 -4.67 1.62 16.54
N GLN A 164 -5.07 2.63 17.32
CA GLN A 164 -4.13 3.49 18.03
C GLN A 164 -3.32 2.71 19.07
N TRP A 165 -3.98 1.83 19.83
CA TRP A 165 -3.31 0.92 20.75
C TRP A 165 -2.32 0.00 20.02
N MET A 166 -2.70 -0.56 18.87
CA MET A 166 -1.80 -1.42 18.07
C MET A 166 -0.57 -0.67 17.56
N LYS A 167 -0.73 0.60 17.17
CA LYS A 167 0.37 1.47 16.78
C LYS A 167 1.31 1.74 17.94
N GLU A 168 0.81 1.88 19.15
CA GLU A 168 1.65 2.12 20.34
C GLU A 168 2.45 0.89 20.76
N GLN A 169 2.05 -0.32 20.33
CA GLN A 169 2.78 -1.56 20.64
C GLN A 169 4.02 -1.79 19.76
N ILE A 170 4.12 -1.19 18.57
CA ILE A 170 5.28 -1.39 17.69
C ILE A 170 6.42 -0.43 18.10
N PRO A 171 7.60 -0.94 18.49
CA PRO A 171 8.77 -0.10 18.72
C PRO A 171 9.19 0.59 17.43
N ASN A 172 9.81 1.77 17.52
CA ASN A 172 10.32 2.47 16.35
C ASN A 172 11.28 1.56 15.55
N PRO A 173 10.91 1.13 14.32
CA PRO A 173 11.72 0.20 13.55
C PRO A 173 13.09 0.77 13.15
N ASN A 174 13.19 2.10 13.07
CA ASN A 174 14.44 2.82 12.75
C ASN A 174 15.20 3.29 14.00
N GLY A 175 14.71 2.95 15.19
CA GLY A 175 15.32 3.28 16.48
C GLY A 175 16.40 2.27 16.87
N ASP A 176 16.28 1.73 18.09
CA ASP A 176 17.20 0.69 18.56
C ASP A 176 16.90 -0.64 17.86
N ARG A 177 17.86 -1.08 17.04
CA ARG A 177 17.77 -2.32 16.26
C ARG A 177 17.69 -3.56 17.13
N GLU A 178 18.37 -3.60 18.27
CA GLU A 178 18.32 -4.76 19.17
C GLU A 178 16.99 -4.84 19.91
N GLU A 179 16.43 -3.69 20.27
CA GLU A 179 15.10 -3.61 20.89
C GLU A 179 14.02 -4.09 19.92
N PHE A 180 14.02 -3.56 18.69
CA PHE A 180 13.08 -3.99 17.65
C PHE A 180 13.26 -5.48 17.31
N ALA A 181 14.50 -5.98 17.22
CA ALA A 181 14.77 -7.40 16.96
C ALA A 181 14.13 -8.31 18.02
N LYS A 182 14.34 -7.98 19.31
CA LYS A 182 13.79 -8.76 20.42
C LYS A 182 12.26 -8.73 20.41
N TRP A 183 11.67 -7.55 20.18
CA TRP A 183 10.22 -7.42 20.08
C TRP A 183 9.65 -8.21 18.90
N TRP A 184 10.29 -8.14 17.72
CA TRP A 184 9.83 -8.85 16.53
C TRP A 184 9.86 -10.37 16.71
N GLU A 185 10.86 -10.89 17.41
CA GLU A 185 10.98 -12.32 17.75
C GLU A 185 9.95 -12.77 18.80
N LEU A 186 9.66 -11.94 19.82
CA LEU A 186 8.78 -12.29 20.94
C LEU A 186 7.30 -12.07 20.63
N ASP A 187 6.97 -10.89 20.13
CA ASP A 187 5.60 -10.37 20.04
C ASP A 187 5.14 -10.18 18.58
N GLY A 188 6.08 -10.03 17.64
CA GLY A 188 5.79 -9.73 16.24
C GLY A 188 4.79 -10.70 15.58
N LYS A 189 4.84 -12.00 15.92
CA LYS A 189 3.90 -13.00 15.40
C LYS A 189 2.47 -12.82 15.91
N VAL A 190 2.32 -12.57 17.21
CA VAL A 190 0.99 -12.37 17.81
C VAL A 190 0.41 -11.07 17.28
N TRP A 191 1.21 -9.99 17.29
CA TRP A 191 0.82 -8.68 16.80
C TRP A 191 0.39 -8.71 15.33
N THR A 192 1.18 -9.36 14.45
CA THR A 192 0.90 -9.43 13.00
C THR A 192 -0.40 -10.20 12.72
N ASN A 193 -0.65 -11.31 13.43
CA ASN A 193 -1.89 -12.06 13.27
C ASN A 193 -3.11 -11.28 13.78
N TYR A 194 -2.97 -10.62 14.93
CA TYR A 194 -4.05 -9.81 15.48
C TYR A 194 -4.42 -8.64 14.55
N LEU A 195 -3.43 -7.91 14.03
CA LEU A 195 -3.66 -6.83 13.09
C LEU A 195 -4.32 -7.33 11.80
N ARG A 196 -3.89 -8.47 11.26
CA ARG A 196 -4.55 -9.11 10.11
C ARG A 196 -6.04 -9.38 10.40
N ASP A 197 -6.33 -10.04 11.52
CA ASP A 197 -7.69 -10.44 11.88
C ASP A 197 -8.59 -9.19 12.12
N PHE A 198 -8.01 -8.13 12.69
CA PHE A 198 -8.69 -6.85 12.88
C PHE A 198 -8.99 -6.14 11.55
N ILE A 199 -8.03 -6.11 10.62
CA ILE A 199 -8.25 -5.53 9.28
C ILE A 199 -9.30 -6.33 8.51
N SER A 200 -9.29 -7.66 8.62
CA SER A 200 -10.35 -8.48 8.01
C SER A 200 -11.73 -8.14 8.57
N GLN A 201 -11.85 -7.84 9.86
CA GLN A 201 -13.11 -7.38 10.46
C GLN A 201 -13.50 -5.97 10.00
N LEU A 202 -12.55 -5.05 9.88
CA LEU A 202 -12.79 -3.72 9.28
C LEU A 202 -13.25 -3.83 7.82
N HIS A 203 -12.77 -4.82 7.09
CA HIS A 203 -13.16 -5.07 5.71
C HIS A 203 -14.64 -5.45 5.60
N ASP A 204 -15.16 -6.24 6.55
CA ASP A 204 -16.58 -6.60 6.62
C ASP A 204 -17.50 -5.41 6.97
N LEU A 205 -16.96 -4.34 7.56
CA LEU A 205 -17.69 -3.14 7.98
C LEU A 205 -17.62 -2.00 6.94
N ARG A 206 -16.67 -2.07 5.99
CA ARG A 206 -16.47 -1.03 4.99
C ARG A 206 -17.56 -1.13 3.92
N ARG A 207 -18.03 0.04 3.44
CA ARG A 207 -19.16 0.18 2.51
C ARG A 207 -19.03 -0.73 1.29
N ASP A 208 -19.73 -1.87 1.30
CA ASP A 208 -19.77 -2.80 0.18
C ASP A 208 -20.56 -2.15 -0.97
N TRP A 209 -19.81 -1.66 -1.97
CA TRP A 209 -20.41 -1.07 -3.16
C TRP A 209 -21.17 -2.11 -3.98
N GLN A 210 -20.98 -3.43 -3.80
CA GLN A 210 -21.66 -4.48 -4.55
C GLN A 210 -21.57 -4.27 -6.07
N PHE A 211 -20.38 -4.01 -6.58
CA PHE A 211 -20.16 -3.87 -8.03
C PHE A 211 -20.40 -5.22 -8.72
N ASN A 212 -21.19 -5.20 -9.80
CA ASN A 212 -21.33 -6.36 -10.67
C ASN A 212 -20.06 -6.56 -11.52
N ASP A 213 -19.96 -7.70 -12.22
CA ASP A 213 -18.77 -8.05 -13.00
C ASP A 213 -18.40 -6.98 -14.05
N SER A 214 -19.40 -6.44 -14.76
CA SER A 214 -19.18 -5.38 -15.75
C SER A 214 -18.66 -4.08 -15.12
N GLN A 215 -19.15 -3.74 -13.92
CA GLN A 215 -18.70 -2.58 -13.15
C GLN A 215 -17.27 -2.78 -12.64
N ARG A 216 -16.93 -3.97 -12.14
CA ARG A 216 -15.56 -4.32 -11.73
C ARG A 216 -14.61 -4.26 -12.92
N GLU A 217 -14.99 -4.78 -14.08
CA GLU A 217 -14.18 -4.71 -15.30
C GLU A 217 -13.96 -3.26 -15.77
N ALA A 218 -15.00 -2.42 -15.72
CA ALA A 218 -14.89 -1.00 -16.07
C ALA A 218 -13.98 -0.25 -15.09
N LEU A 219 -14.12 -0.49 -13.79
CA LEU A 219 -13.27 0.10 -12.77
C LEU A 219 -11.81 -0.35 -12.88
N GLN A 220 -11.56 -1.63 -13.19
CA GLN A 220 -10.21 -2.15 -13.48
C GLN A 220 -9.59 -1.43 -14.68
N LYS A 221 -10.32 -1.30 -15.79
CA LYS A 221 -9.84 -0.56 -16.98
C LYS A 221 -9.56 0.91 -16.66
N TYR A 222 -10.43 1.54 -15.88
CA TYR A 222 -10.25 2.92 -15.44
C TYR A 222 -8.98 3.07 -14.58
N TYR A 223 -8.77 2.13 -13.67
CA TYR A 223 -7.61 2.06 -12.80
C TYR A 223 -6.30 1.89 -13.56
N ASP A 224 -6.23 0.87 -14.43
CA ASP A 224 -5.05 0.58 -15.25
C ASP A 224 -4.68 1.76 -16.15
N ALA A 225 -5.68 2.46 -16.68
CA ALA A 225 -5.45 3.64 -17.49
C ALA A 225 -4.94 4.85 -16.68
N ASN A 226 -5.44 5.07 -15.44
CA ASN A 226 -4.89 6.08 -14.53
C ASN A 226 -3.46 5.72 -14.08
N LYS A 227 -3.15 4.43 -13.92
CA LYS A 227 -1.80 3.94 -13.59
C LYS A 227 -0.81 4.15 -14.73
N LEU A 228 -1.25 3.89 -15.96
CA LEU A 228 -0.47 4.25 -17.14
C LEU A 228 -0.22 5.77 -17.18
N LEU A 229 -1.24 6.58 -16.91
CA LEU A 229 -1.12 8.04 -16.86
C LEU A 229 -0.13 8.49 -15.77
N ALA A 230 -0.18 7.92 -14.58
CA ALA A 230 0.76 8.17 -13.49
C ALA A 230 2.21 7.84 -13.89
N ALA A 231 2.43 6.66 -14.50
CA ALA A 231 3.73 6.26 -15.00
C ALA A 231 4.28 7.22 -16.09
N CYS A 232 3.40 7.88 -16.87
CA CYS A 232 3.82 8.90 -17.82
C CYS A 232 4.41 10.14 -17.12
N LEU A 233 3.84 10.51 -15.97
CA LEU A 233 4.26 11.70 -15.21
C LEU A 233 5.64 11.53 -14.54
N THR A 234 6.03 10.29 -14.22
CA THR A 234 7.29 9.93 -13.56
C THR A 234 8.43 9.66 -14.53
N SER A 235 8.13 9.36 -15.79
CA SER A 235 9.14 9.14 -16.84
C SER A 235 9.87 10.44 -17.25
N ASP A 236 11.02 10.33 -17.93
CA ASP A 236 11.85 11.44 -18.48
C ASP A 236 11.15 12.30 -19.56
N CYS A 237 9.82 12.25 -19.65
CA CYS A 237 9.05 13.02 -20.59
C CYS A 237 9.14 14.52 -20.27
N CYS A 238 9.29 15.33 -21.33
CA CYS A 238 9.23 16.78 -21.25
C CYS A 238 7.77 17.21 -20.99
N ILE A 239 7.37 17.17 -19.72
CA ILE A 239 6.05 17.59 -19.22
C ILE A 239 6.25 18.85 -18.38
N SER A 240 5.43 19.88 -18.60
CA SER A 240 5.49 21.08 -17.79
C SER A 240 5.01 20.82 -16.35
N PRO A 241 5.59 21.50 -15.33
CA PRO A 241 5.15 21.34 -13.95
C PRO A 241 3.64 21.61 -13.77
N ALA A 242 3.11 22.61 -14.47
CA ALA A 242 1.69 22.95 -14.40
C ALA A 242 0.77 21.80 -14.86
N VAL A 243 1.12 21.14 -15.98
CA VAL A 243 0.33 20.03 -16.51
C VAL A 243 0.48 18.78 -15.65
N ARG A 244 1.67 18.54 -15.07
CA ARG A 244 1.88 17.46 -14.10
C ARG A 244 0.96 17.60 -12.89
N GLU A 245 0.90 18.80 -12.29
CA GLU A 245 0.04 19.08 -11.14
C GLU A 245 -1.45 19.03 -11.50
N GLU A 246 -1.84 19.54 -12.69
CA GLU A 246 -3.21 19.45 -13.17
C GLU A 246 -3.68 17.98 -13.32
N ILE A 247 -2.84 17.13 -13.91
CA ILE A 247 -3.16 15.71 -14.09
C ILE A 247 -3.25 15.00 -12.75
N ARG A 248 -2.30 15.23 -11.83
CA ARG A 248 -2.36 14.68 -10.46
C ARG A 248 -3.63 15.09 -9.74
N ALA A 249 -3.94 16.39 -9.72
CA ALA A 249 -5.12 16.92 -9.05
C ALA A 249 -6.43 16.31 -9.54
N THR A 250 -6.47 15.85 -10.79
CA THR A 250 -7.68 15.30 -11.42
C THR A 250 -7.68 13.79 -11.56
N MET A 251 -6.62 13.10 -11.12
CA MET A 251 -6.54 11.65 -11.13
C MET A 251 -7.62 11.05 -10.22
N LEU A 252 -8.30 10.02 -10.73
CA LEU A 252 -9.45 9.37 -10.09
C LEU A 252 -10.64 10.30 -9.76
N VAL A 253 -10.75 11.43 -10.46
CA VAL A 253 -11.88 12.37 -10.34
C VAL A 253 -12.48 12.61 -11.72
N LEU A 254 -13.81 12.56 -11.80
CA LEU A 254 -14.54 12.97 -13.00
C LEU A 254 -14.63 14.50 -13.04
N ARG A 255 -14.12 15.11 -14.10
CA ARG A 255 -14.41 16.53 -14.37
C ARG A 255 -15.88 16.66 -14.76
N ALA A 256 -16.60 17.56 -14.10
CA ALA A 256 -17.95 17.98 -14.50
C ALA A 256 -17.92 18.72 -15.84
#